data_AF-A0AAV5FM99-F1
#
_entry.id   AF-A0AAV5FM99-F1
#
_cell.length_a   1.000
_cell.length_b   1.000
_cell.length_c   1.000
_cell.angle_alpha   90.00
_cell.angle_beta   90.00
_cell.angle_gamma   90.00
#
_symmetry.space_group_name_H-M   'P 1'
#
loop_
_entity.id
_entity.type
_entity.pdbx_description
1 polymer ?
#
loop_
_entity_poly.entity_id
_entity_poly.type
_entity_poly.pdbx_seq_one_letter_code
_entity_poly.pdbx_strand_id
1 'polypeptide(L)'
;MPNIKEIGKEFYPDEGTCKKLRVIQLHNLENLNKWWTTWSGTDEEEFLIPNLHLLQASSCPKLKFLPYPPPPPPPKSMQWDLLKSDEVLPAHGFGWLSSSTLPFLARIRCNCLSPKHWDAVEHLAAILEILELRSYERGLRTLPAINPCFPCLRSFDLSLPDLEILPEWLWHLNHLEDLRLSGCSKLTSLPYGIQNLTALKKLMIVGCPRLSQRCANEDAHKISHIPNVMLQ
;
A
#
# COMPACT_ATOMS: atom_id res chain seq x y z
N MET A 1 24.72 9.66 4.68
CA MET A 1 25.84 9.34 3.77
C MET A 1 25.46 9.80 2.36
N PRO A 2 25.79 11.04 1.95
CA PRO A 2 25.25 11.65 0.73
C PRO A 2 25.75 11.02 -0.59
N ASN A 3 26.81 10.20 -0.55
CA ASN A 3 27.48 9.66 -1.74
C ASN A 3 27.14 8.21 -2.06
N ILE A 4 26.33 7.53 -1.23
CA ILE A 4 25.95 6.14 -1.52
C ILE A 4 25.04 6.13 -2.73
N LYS A 5 25.48 5.44 -3.79
CA LYS A 5 24.74 5.28 -5.05
C LYS A 5 24.08 3.92 -5.16
N GLU A 6 24.66 2.91 -4.53
CA GLU A 6 24.17 1.54 -4.56
C GLU A 6 24.38 0.84 -3.22
N ILE A 7 23.45 -0.06 -2.89
CA ILE A 7 23.65 -1.14 -1.91
C ILE A 7 24.00 -2.36 -2.74
N GLY A 8 25.29 -2.69 -2.80
CA GLY A 8 25.80 -3.80 -3.57
C GLY A 8 25.82 -5.11 -2.78
N LYS A 9 26.40 -6.13 -3.42
CA LYS A 9 26.46 -7.49 -2.90
C LYS A 9 27.33 -7.60 -1.64
N GLU A 10 28.24 -6.65 -1.44
CA GLU A 10 29.10 -6.51 -0.26
C GLU A 10 28.33 -6.30 1.05
N PHE A 11 27.05 -5.95 0.98
CA PHE A 11 26.19 -5.87 2.16
C PHE A 11 25.76 -7.25 2.68
N TYR A 12 25.93 -8.29 1.87
CA TYR A 12 25.48 -9.65 2.14
C TYR A 12 26.66 -10.57 2.52
N PRO A 13 26.42 -11.65 3.28
CA PRO A 13 27.45 -12.65 3.57
C PRO A 13 27.95 -13.28 2.27
N ASP A 14 29.24 -13.59 2.16
CA ASP A 14 29.85 -14.16 0.94
C ASP A 14 29.12 -15.41 0.39
N GLU A 15 28.45 -16.16 1.26
CA GLU A 15 27.52 -17.23 0.88
C GLU A 15 26.23 -17.17 1.72
N GLY A 16 25.08 -17.08 1.03
CA GLY A 16 23.75 -17.24 1.63
C GLY A 16 22.89 -15.98 1.67
N THR A 17 21.86 -16.01 2.53
CA THR A 17 20.86 -14.94 2.67
C THR A 17 20.86 -14.35 4.09
N CYS A 18 20.46 -13.08 4.20
CA CYS A 18 20.32 -12.34 5.46
C CYS A 18 19.08 -12.79 6.26
N LYS A 19 19.02 -14.08 6.63
CA LYS A 19 17.88 -14.70 7.32
C LYS A 19 17.54 -14.08 8.68
N LYS A 20 18.47 -13.35 9.31
CA LYS A 20 18.27 -12.63 10.58
C LYS A 20 17.81 -11.18 10.41
N LEU A 21 17.98 -10.59 9.23
CA LEU A 21 17.57 -9.20 8.99
C LEU A 21 16.03 -9.16 8.94
N ARG A 22 15.46 -8.20 9.66
CA ARG A 22 14.00 -8.06 9.88
C ARG A 22 13.52 -6.66 9.54
N VAL A 23 14.37 -5.65 9.73
CA VAL A 23 14.02 -4.25 9.62
C VAL A 23 15.05 -3.55 8.77
N ILE A 24 14.57 -2.78 7.80
CA ILE A 24 15.36 -1.90 6.96
C ILE A 24 14.75 -0.52 7.03
N GLN A 25 15.60 0.46 7.26
CA GLN A 25 15.24 1.86 7.36
C GLN A 25 16.21 2.69 6.53
N LEU A 26 15.70 3.29 5.47
CA LEU A 26 16.43 4.18 4.59
C LEU A 26 15.87 5.60 4.73
N HIS A 27 16.75 6.56 4.99
CA HIS A 27 16.37 7.95 5.21
C HIS A 27 17.33 8.89 4.47
N ASN A 28 16.78 9.79 3.66
CA ASN A 28 17.51 10.87 2.99
C ASN A 28 18.68 10.36 2.12
N LEU A 29 18.46 9.31 1.33
CA LEU A 29 19.44 8.76 0.39
C LEU A 29 19.05 9.13 -1.05
N GLU A 30 19.20 10.42 -1.38
CA GLU A 30 18.78 11.00 -2.67
C GLU A 30 19.52 10.46 -3.90
N ASN A 31 20.71 9.90 -3.68
CA ASN A 31 21.56 9.35 -4.73
C ASN A 31 21.51 7.82 -4.82
N LEU A 32 20.93 7.15 -3.82
CA LEU A 32 20.80 5.71 -3.81
C LEU A 32 19.78 5.32 -4.89
N ASN A 33 20.27 4.69 -5.94
CA ASN A 33 19.46 4.34 -7.11
C ASN A 33 19.37 2.84 -7.37
N LYS A 34 20.23 2.05 -6.75
CA LYS A 34 20.25 0.59 -6.92
C LYS A 34 20.35 -0.11 -5.57
N TRP A 35 19.54 -1.12 -5.39
CA TRP A 35 19.68 -2.09 -4.32
C TRP A 35 19.66 -3.49 -4.92
N TRP A 36 20.79 -4.20 -4.80
CA TRP A 36 20.91 -5.59 -5.20
C TRP A 36 20.13 -6.53 -4.26
N THR A 37 19.04 -7.12 -4.75
CA THR A 37 18.15 -7.99 -3.97
C THR A 37 18.32 -9.48 -4.27
N THR A 38 19.14 -9.82 -5.27
CA THR A 38 19.66 -11.17 -5.58
C THR A 38 21.17 -11.13 -5.90
N TRP A 39 21.80 -12.30 -5.97
CA TRP A 39 23.24 -12.45 -6.20
C TRP A 39 23.65 -12.19 -7.64
N SER A 40 22.84 -12.49 -8.65
CA SER A 40 23.23 -12.31 -10.06
C SER A 40 22.57 -11.12 -10.74
N GLY A 41 21.51 -10.53 -10.16
CA GLY A 41 20.75 -9.54 -10.92
C GLY A 41 19.73 -10.17 -11.86
N THR A 42 19.43 -11.47 -11.74
CA THR A 42 18.31 -12.12 -12.43
C THR A 42 17.11 -12.40 -11.51
N ASP A 43 15.92 -12.38 -12.11
CA ASP A 43 14.64 -12.78 -11.50
C ASP A 43 14.54 -14.31 -11.36
N GLU A 44 15.67 -15.05 -11.23
CA GLU A 44 15.69 -16.51 -11.06
C GLU A 44 16.19 -16.98 -9.67
N GLU A 45 16.65 -16.06 -8.83
CA GLU A 45 17.40 -16.36 -7.60
C GLU A 45 16.65 -16.10 -6.29
N GLU A 46 17.15 -16.64 -5.18
CA GLU A 46 16.57 -16.38 -3.85
C GLU A 46 16.71 -14.90 -3.45
N PHE A 47 15.63 -14.32 -2.92
CA PHE A 47 15.69 -12.98 -2.31
C PHE A 47 16.68 -12.98 -1.15
N LEU A 48 17.64 -12.05 -1.17
CA LEU A 48 18.72 -12.02 -0.19
C LEU A 48 18.27 -11.70 1.23
N ILE A 49 17.03 -11.21 1.42
CA ILE A 49 16.49 -10.82 2.73
C ILE A 49 15.14 -11.50 2.97
N PRO A 50 15.09 -12.84 3.04
CA PRO A 50 13.85 -13.63 2.93
C PRO A 50 12.90 -13.45 4.11
N ASN A 51 13.37 -12.83 5.20
CA ASN A 51 12.59 -12.61 6.42
C ASN A 51 12.44 -11.12 6.74
N LEU A 52 12.46 -10.23 5.75
CA LEU A 52 12.23 -8.80 5.98
C LEU A 52 10.79 -8.56 6.47
N HIS A 53 10.64 -8.01 7.67
CA HIS A 53 9.34 -7.68 8.26
C HIS A 53 8.97 -6.21 8.08
N LEU A 54 9.96 -5.32 8.01
CA LEU A 54 9.72 -3.89 7.88
C LEU A 54 10.70 -3.27 6.90
N LEU A 55 10.16 -2.63 5.86
CA LEU A 55 10.90 -1.74 4.98
C LEU A 55 10.34 -0.33 5.12
N GLN A 56 11.15 0.59 5.65
CA GLN A 56 10.86 2.01 5.62
C GLN A 56 11.86 2.69 4.69
N ALA A 57 11.36 3.42 3.69
CA ALA A 57 12.18 4.24 2.82
C ALA A 57 11.60 5.65 2.79
N SER A 58 12.39 6.63 3.22
CA SER A 58 11.99 8.03 3.24
C SER A 58 13.02 8.90 2.53
N SER A 59 12.56 9.75 1.61
CA SER A 59 13.42 10.62 0.80
C SER A 59 14.52 9.83 0.06
N CYS A 60 14.14 8.70 -0.55
CA CYS A 60 14.95 7.85 -1.43
C CYS A 60 14.36 7.81 -2.85
N PRO A 61 14.26 8.96 -3.55
CA PRO A 61 13.46 9.10 -4.77
C PRO A 61 13.97 8.31 -5.98
N LYS A 62 15.24 7.86 -5.97
CA LYS A 62 15.84 7.13 -7.10
C LYS A 62 15.94 5.63 -6.86
N LEU A 63 15.64 5.16 -5.65
CA LEU A 63 15.94 3.80 -5.22
C LEU A 63 15.11 2.78 -5.99
N LYS A 64 15.78 1.84 -6.66
CA LYS A 64 15.17 0.71 -7.35
C LYS A 64 15.78 -0.59 -6.85
N PHE A 65 14.94 -1.61 -6.68
CA PHE A 65 15.41 -2.97 -6.47
C PHE A 65 15.87 -3.58 -7.79
N LEU A 66 16.97 -4.33 -7.74
CA LEU A 66 17.57 -5.01 -8.88
C LEU A 66 18.05 -6.39 -8.42
N PRO A 67 17.55 -7.49 -8.97
CA PRO A 67 16.35 -7.71 -9.76
C PRO A 67 15.19 -8.08 -8.82
N TYR A 68 14.01 -8.37 -9.33
CA TYR A 68 12.91 -8.81 -8.49
C TYR A 68 12.87 -10.34 -8.54
N PRO A 69 13.43 -11.04 -7.53
CA PRO A 69 13.54 -12.50 -7.58
C PRO A 69 12.19 -13.18 -7.82
N PRO A 70 12.19 -14.37 -8.46
CA PRO A 70 10.99 -15.17 -8.59
C PRO A 70 10.62 -15.70 -7.20
N PRO A 71 9.36 -16.04 -6.95
CA PRO A 71 8.87 -16.22 -5.59
C PRO A 71 9.46 -17.45 -4.87
N PRO A 72 10.09 -17.29 -3.69
CA PRO A 72 9.97 -18.23 -2.56
C PRO A 72 8.75 -17.82 -1.70
N PRO A 73 8.31 -18.63 -0.70
CA PRO A 73 7.17 -18.27 0.15
C PRO A 73 7.38 -16.89 0.80
N PRO A 74 6.32 -16.08 0.94
CA PRO A 74 6.45 -14.69 1.34
C PRO A 74 7.07 -14.56 2.73
N PRO A 75 7.80 -13.46 2.99
CA PRO A 75 8.24 -13.11 4.33
C PRO A 75 7.03 -12.97 5.26
N LYS A 76 7.15 -13.52 6.47
CA LYS A 76 6.15 -13.34 7.52
C LYS A 76 6.04 -11.87 7.89
N SER A 77 4.82 -11.33 7.91
CA SER A 77 4.48 -9.97 8.34
C SER A 77 5.40 -8.89 7.79
N MET A 78 5.18 -8.53 6.52
CA MET A 78 5.97 -7.48 5.86
C MET A 78 5.16 -6.18 5.78
N GLN A 79 5.73 -5.13 6.37
CA GLN A 79 5.22 -3.77 6.42
C GLN A 79 6.07 -2.88 5.53
N TRP A 80 5.44 -2.23 4.56
CA TRP A 80 6.08 -1.21 3.72
C TRP A 80 5.66 0.17 4.19
N ASP A 81 6.62 1.08 4.27
CA ASP A 81 6.39 2.47 4.63
C ASP A 81 7.27 3.36 3.75
N LEU A 82 6.71 3.76 2.62
CA LEU A 82 7.40 4.55 1.60
C LEU A 82 6.98 6.01 1.71
N LEU A 83 7.95 6.92 1.87
CA LEU A 83 7.78 8.36 1.90
C LEU A 83 8.72 9.01 0.87
N LYS A 84 8.21 9.67 -0.17
CA LYS A 84 9.06 10.27 -1.24
C LYS A 84 10.08 9.27 -1.84
N SER A 85 9.70 8.00 -1.96
CA SER A 85 10.59 6.88 -2.29
C SER A 85 9.85 5.85 -3.14
N ASP A 86 9.25 6.35 -4.22
CA ASP A 86 8.17 5.65 -4.91
C ASP A 86 8.69 4.61 -5.92
N GLU A 87 9.92 4.80 -6.40
CA GLU A 87 10.61 3.89 -7.33
C GLU A 87 11.00 2.54 -6.71
N VAL A 88 10.78 2.37 -5.39
CA VAL A 88 11.07 1.14 -4.64
C VAL A 88 10.04 0.05 -4.92
N LEU A 89 8.84 0.42 -5.36
CA LEU A 89 7.78 -0.54 -5.63
C LEU A 89 8.09 -1.38 -6.89
N PRO A 90 7.93 -2.72 -6.82
CA PRO A 90 8.13 -3.60 -7.96
C PRO A 90 7.18 -3.30 -9.11
N ALA A 91 7.72 -3.17 -10.32
CA ALA A 91 6.94 -2.95 -11.54
C ALA A 91 6.09 -4.18 -11.95
N HIS A 92 6.36 -5.35 -11.39
CA HIS A 92 5.67 -6.63 -11.68
C HIS A 92 5.22 -7.36 -10.40
N GLY A 93 5.15 -6.66 -9.27
CA GLY A 93 4.75 -7.25 -7.99
C GLY A 93 5.71 -8.31 -7.45
N PHE A 94 5.21 -9.15 -6.54
CA PHE A 94 5.97 -10.25 -5.90
C PHE A 94 5.58 -11.66 -6.41
N GLY A 95 5.03 -11.79 -7.61
CA GLY A 95 4.64 -13.08 -8.18
C GLY A 95 3.45 -13.77 -7.45
N TRP A 96 3.20 -15.04 -7.77
CA TRP A 96 2.08 -15.82 -7.23
C TRP A 96 2.43 -16.40 -5.86
N LEU A 97 1.79 -15.89 -4.82
CA LEU A 97 2.09 -16.24 -3.44
C LEU A 97 1.15 -17.37 -2.96
N SER A 98 1.74 -18.54 -2.71
CA SER A 98 1.13 -19.60 -1.90
C SER A 98 1.95 -19.76 -0.62
N SER A 99 1.37 -19.42 0.55
CA SER A 99 1.55 -20.17 1.80
C SER A 99 0.78 -19.56 3.00
N SER A 100 0.18 -20.50 3.72
CA SER A 100 -0.53 -20.58 5.02
C SER A 100 -0.32 -19.61 6.21
N THR A 101 0.20 -18.38 6.08
CA THR A 101 0.15 -17.39 7.20
C THR A 101 0.14 -15.93 6.71
N LEU A 102 -0.93 -15.16 6.99
CA LEU A 102 -1.08 -13.71 6.72
C LEU A 102 -1.05 -12.89 8.05
N PRO A 103 -0.61 -11.61 8.12
CA PRO A 103 -0.83 -10.56 7.12
C PRO A 103 0.40 -9.86 6.53
N PHE A 104 0.23 -9.38 5.29
CA PHE A 104 1.04 -8.31 4.69
C PHE A 104 0.28 -6.97 4.83
N LEU A 105 0.95 -5.96 5.43
CA LEU A 105 0.46 -4.58 5.59
C LEU A 105 1.20 -3.69 4.60
N ALA A 106 0.51 -3.08 3.65
CA ALA A 106 1.11 -2.05 2.81
C ALA A 106 0.69 -0.66 3.28
N ARG A 107 1.65 0.17 3.71
CA ARG A 107 1.46 1.61 3.85
C ARG A 107 2.26 2.35 2.78
N ILE A 108 1.54 3.00 1.89
CA ILE A 108 2.11 3.81 0.82
C ILE A 108 1.81 5.26 1.16
N ARG A 109 2.85 6.02 1.52
CA ARG A 109 2.75 7.42 1.93
C ARG A 109 3.49 8.30 0.93
N CYS A 110 2.92 8.46 -0.25
CA CYS A 110 3.55 9.22 -1.32
C CYS A 110 3.40 10.73 -1.13
N ASN A 111 4.28 11.49 -1.79
CA ASN A 111 4.04 12.93 -1.96
C ASN A 111 2.89 13.18 -2.95
N CYS A 112 2.94 12.48 -4.09
CA CYS A 112 1.93 12.54 -5.14
C CYS A 112 1.61 11.11 -5.56
N LEU A 113 0.40 10.64 -5.25
CA LEU A 113 -0.07 9.35 -5.75
C LEU A 113 -0.36 9.46 -7.26
N SER A 114 0.37 8.69 -8.06
CA SER A 114 0.19 8.55 -9.52
C SER A 114 -0.30 7.15 -9.90
N PRO A 115 -0.86 6.93 -11.11
CA PRO A 115 -1.35 5.61 -11.53
C PRO A 115 -0.33 4.48 -11.38
N LYS A 116 0.96 4.75 -11.60
CA LYS A 116 2.04 3.75 -11.46
C LYS A 116 2.14 3.14 -10.06
N HIS A 117 1.81 3.91 -9.02
CA HIS A 117 1.81 3.40 -7.65
C HIS A 117 0.66 2.42 -7.42
N TRP A 118 -0.45 2.65 -8.11
CA TRP A 118 -1.58 1.74 -8.05
C TRP A 118 -1.30 0.43 -8.78
N ASP A 119 -0.66 0.49 -9.95
CA ASP A 119 -0.23 -0.71 -10.67
C ASP A 119 0.58 -1.63 -9.74
N ALA A 120 1.46 -1.07 -8.92
CA ALA A 120 2.20 -1.86 -7.91
C ALA A 120 1.30 -2.47 -6.83
N VAL A 121 0.26 -1.75 -6.36
CA VAL A 121 -0.71 -2.26 -5.36
C VAL A 121 -1.56 -3.38 -5.93
N GLU A 122 -1.96 -3.30 -7.21
CA GLU A 122 -2.76 -4.32 -7.88
C GLU A 122 -2.08 -5.71 -7.82
N HIS A 123 -0.77 -5.76 -8.00
CA HIS A 123 -0.03 -7.01 -7.91
C HIS A 123 0.10 -7.56 -6.47
N LEU A 124 -0.21 -6.75 -5.46
CA LEU A 124 -0.20 -7.14 -4.04
C LEU A 124 -1.61 -7.49 -3.52
N ALA A 125 -2.63 -7.23 -4.33
CA ALA A 125 -4.02 -7.24 -3.88
C ALA A 125 -4.46 -8.59 -3.27
N ALA A 126 -3.96 -9.70 -3.82
CA ALA A 126 -4.32 -11.05 -3.42
C ALA A 126 -3.98 -11.41 -1.95
N ILE A 127 -3.01 -10.72 -1.33
CA ILE A 127 -2.49 -11.04 0.01
C ILE A 127 -2.67 -9.92 1.04
N LEU A 128 -3.14 -8.76 0.60
CA LEU A 128 -3.24 -7.58 1.47
C LEU A 128 -4.39 -7.73 2.45
N GLU A 129 -4.10 -7.61 3.74
CA GLU A 129 -5.14 -7.45 4.78
C GLU A 129 -5.38 -5.98 5.13
N ILE A 130 -4.34 -5.16 5.04
CA ILE A 130 -4.40 -3.73 5.36
C ILE A 130 -3.70 -2.93 4.26
N LEU A 131 -4.42 -1.96 3.72
CA LEU A 131 -3.90 -1.01 2.73
C LEU A 131 -4.10 0.42 3.27
N GLU A 132 -3.00 1.16 3.42
CA GLU A 132 -3.04 2.59 3.72
C GLU A 132 -2.43 3.39 2.57
N LEU A 133 -3.21 4.28 1.97
CA LEU A 133 -2.76 5.18 0.91
C LEU A 133 -2.89 6.63 1.38
N ARG A 134 -1.74 7.31 1.53
CA ARG A 134 -1.70 8.72 1.90
C ARG A 134 -0.93 9.52 0.85
N SER A 135 -1.49 10.66 0.46
CA SER A 135 -0.85 11.65 -0.43
C SER A 135 -0.86 13.01 0.25
N TYR A 136 0.26 13.74 0.23
CA TYR A 136 0.39 15.05 0.86
C TYR A 136 0.21 16.23 -0.10
N GLU A 137 0.37 15.99 -1.41
CA GLU A 137 0.19 16.99 -2.47
C GLU A 137 -0.91 16.58 -3.46
N ARG A 138 -1.02 17.32 -4.58
CA ARG A 138 -1.96 17.02 -5.66
C ARG A 138 -1.73 15.60 -6.17
N GLY A 139 -2.75 14.76 -6.08
CA GLY A 139 -2.65 13.33 -6.37
C GLY A 139 -3.82 12.84 -7.24
N LEU A 140 -4.16 11.56 -7.10
CA LEU A 140 -5.27 10.96 -7.83
C LEU A 140 -6.62 11.61 -7.48
N ARG A 141 -7.33 12.05 -8.53
CA ARG A 141 -8.75 12.45 -8.41
C ARG A 141 -9.69 11.26 -8.32
N THR A 142 -9.28 10.14 -8.88
CA THR A 142 -10.00 8.86 -8.84
C THR A 142 -8.98 7.75 -8.65
N LEU A 143 -9.32 6.73 -7.86
CA LEU A 143 -8.59 5.46 -7.94
C LEU A 143 -8.93 4.81 -9.30
N PRO A 144 -8.05 3.98 -9.87
CA PRO A 144 -8.29 3.40 -11.19
C PRO A 144 -9.51 2.46 -11.18
N ALA A 145 -10.16 2.39 -12.34
CA ALA A 145 -11.41 1.67 -12.53
C ALA A 145 -11.23 0.15 -12.72
N ILE A 146 -9.99 -0.30 -12.98
CA ILE A 146 -9.64 -1.72 -12.98
C ILE A 146 -9.94 -2.26 -11.58
N ASN A 147 -10.57 -3.43 -11.49
CA ASN A 147 -10.97 -4.08 -10.24
C ASN A 147 -9.86 -5.04 -9.78
N PRO A 148 -8.88 -4.59 -8.97
CA PRO A 148 -7.95 -5.49 -8.33
C PRO A 148 -8.70 -6.41 -7.36
N CYS A 149 -8.40 -7.70 -7.43
CA CYS A 149 -8.98 -8.70 -6.53
C CYS A 149 -8.29 -8.60 -5.14
N PHE A 150 -9.01 -8.09 -4.15
CA PHE A 150 -8.57 -7.98 -2.75
C PHE A 150 -9.32 -8.97 -1.84
N PRO A 151 -9.07 -10.29 -1.95
CA PRO A 151 -9.83 -11.31 -1.22
C PRO A 151 -9.59 -11.29 0.29
N CYS A 152 -8.46 -10.73 0.74
CA CYS A 152 -8.05 -10.72 2.14
C CYS A 152 -8.18 -9.35 2.82
N LEU A 153 -8.55 -8.30 2.10
CA LEU A 153 -8.48 -6.93 2.61
C LEU A 153 -9.55 -6.69 3.68
N ARG A 154 -9.10 -6.41 4.90
CA ARG A 154 -9.93 -6.12 6.08
C ARG A 154 -9.92 -4.65 6.45
N SER A 155 -8.85 -3.92 6.16
CA SER A 155 -8.74 -2.51 6.50
C SER A 155 -8.23 -1.68 5.32
N PHE A 156 -8.92 -0.58 5.02
CA PHE A 156 -8.57 0.34 3.96
C PHE A 156 -8.59 1.79 4.47
N ASP A 157 -7.43 2.45 4.46
CA ASP A 157 -7.27 3.85 4.85
C ASP A 157 -6.87 4.68 3.63
N LEU A 158 -7.67 5.69 3.30
CA LEU A 158 -7.44 6.62 2.20
C LEU A 158 -7.30 8.04 2.74
N SER A 159 -6.18 8.67 2.43
CA SER A 159 -5.93 10.08 2.71
C SER A 159 -5.43 10.80 1.45
N LEU A 160 -6.36 11.18 0.59
CA LEU A 160 -6.09 11.72 -0.75
C LEU A 160 -6.81 13.08 -0.92
N PRO A 161 -6.11 14.22 -0.80
CA PRO A 161 -6.74 15.55 -0.79
C PRO A 161 -7.59 15.87 -2.03
N ASP A 162 -7.14 15.39 -3.19
CA ASP A 162 -7.75 15.63 -4.49
C ASP A 162 -8.79 14.58 -4.91
N LEU A 163 -9.03 13.54 -4.09
CA LEU A 163 -9.95 12.47 -4.43
C LEU A 163 -11.39 12.98 -4.54
N GLU A 164 -11.96 12.86 -5.73
CA GLU A 164 -13.31 13.31 -6.08
C GLU A 164 -14.30 12.14 -6.09
N ILE A 165 -13.85 10.96 -6.56
CA ILE A 165 -14.71 9.78 -6.76
C ILE A 165 -13.99 8.51 -6.29
N LEU A 166 -14.71 7.67 -5.53
CA LEU A 166 -14.29 6.33 -5.17
C LEU A 166 -14.73 5.31 -6.25
N PRO A 167 -13.89 4.31 -6.58
CA PRO A 167 -14.15 3.38 -7.67
C PRO A 167 -15.20 2.32 -7.30
N GLU A 168 -15.85 1.71 -8.30
CA GLU A 168 -16.91 0.71 -8.07
C GLU A 168 -16.42 -0.57 -7.38
N TRP A 169 -15.18 -1.00 -7.65
CA TRP A 169 -14.63 -2.21 -7.06
C TRP A 169 -14.52 -2.16 -5.54
N LEU A 170 -14.40 -0.96 -4.95
CA LEU A 170 -14.28 -0.79 -3.49
C LEU A 170 -15.50 -1.38 -2.77
N TRP A 171 -16.65 -1.35 -3.42
CA TRP A 171 -17.92 -1.84 -2.88
C TRP A 171 -18.09 -3.35 -3.00
N HIS A 172 -17.17 -4.02 -3.68
CA HIS A 172 -17.14 -5.48 -3.82
C HIS A 172 -16.17 -6.14 -2.81
N LEU A 173 -15.60 -5.36 -1.89
CA LEU A 173 -14.72 -5.84 -0.83
C LEU A 173 -15.50 -6.51 0.31
N ASN A 174 -15.96 -7.74 0.06
CA ASN A 174 -16.86 -8.47 0.96
C ASN A 174 -16.29 -8.77 2.36
N HIS A 175 -14.97 -8.68 2.55
CA HIS A 175 -14.29 -8.93 3.82
C HIS A 175 -13.80 -7.66 4.51
N LEU A 176 -14.09 -6.48 3.97
CA LEU A 176 -13.65 -5.21 4.54
C LEU A 176 -14.37 -4.93 5.85
N GLU A 177 -13.60 -4.75 6.92
CA GLU A 177 -14.10 -4.52 8.29
C GLU A 177 -13.92 -3.05 8.72
N ASP A 178 -12.87 -2.39 8.25
CA ASP A 178 -12.53 -1.01 8.60
C ASP A 178 -12.29 -0.17 7.34
N LEU A 179 -13.07 0.90 7.17
CA LEU A 179 -12.86 1.92 6.12
C LEU A 179 -12.57 3.27 6.76
N ARG A 180 -11.42 3.88 6.44
CA ARG A 180 -11.08 5.24 6.85
C ARG A 180 -10.88 6.15 5.64
N LEU A 181 -11.55 7.29 5.65
CA LEU A 181 -11.39 8.38 4.70
C LEU A 181 -10.94 9.63 5.48
N SER A 182 -9.71 10.08 5.24
CA SER A 182 -9.09 11.18 6.00
C SER A 182 -8.65 12.31 5.07
N GLY A 183 -9.09 13.54 5.29
CA GLY A 183 -8.61 14.69 4.51
C GLY A 183 -8.97 14.66 3.02
N CYS A 184 -9.93 13.82 2.59
CA CYS A 184 -10.43 13.75 1.22
C CYS A 184 -11.38 14.93 0.93
N SER A 185 -10.82 16.13 0.84
CA SER A 185 -11.57 17.40 0.82
C SER A 185 -12.53 17.57 -0.36
N LYS A 186 -12.23 16.94 -1.50
CA LYS A 186 -13.03 17.00 -2.72
C LYS A 186 -14.09 15.89 -2.84
N LEU A 187 -14.01 14.86 -2.00
CA LEU A 187 -14.98 13.77 -2.00
C LEU A 187 -16.29 14.29 -1.40
N THR A 188 -17.39 14.19 -2.15
CA THR A 188 -18.66 14.81 -1.77
C THR A 188 -19.76 13.83 -1.38
N SER A 189 -19.65 12.57 -1.78
CA SER A 189 -20.64 11.54 -1.49
C SER A 189 -20.01 10.15 -1.48
N LEU A 190 -20.70 9.23 -0.80
CA LEU A 190 -20.48 7.80 -0.97
C LEU A 190 -21.49 7.28 -1.99
N PRO A 191 -21.08 6.42 -2.92
CA PRO A 191 -22.01 5.75 -3.82
C PRO A 191 -22.90 4.77 -3.04
N TYR A 192 -24.02 4.40 -3.64
CA TYR A 192 -24.98 3.47 -3.03
C TYR A 192 -24.37 2.11 -2.69
N GLY A 193 -23.34 1.69 -3.44
CA GLY A 193 -22.64 0.42 -3.26
C GLY A 193 -22.03 0.22 -1.88
N ILE A 194 -21.83 1.26 -1.05
CA ILE A 194 -21.35 1.06 0.33
C ILE A 194 -22.23 0.11 1.15
N GLN A 195 -23.52 -0.01 0.83
CA GLN A 195 -24.43 -0.98 1.46
C GLN A 195 -24.04 -2.44 1.21
N ASN A 196 -23.22 -2.73 0.19
CA ASN A 196 -22.73 -4.07 -0.11
C ASN A 196 -21.61 -4.50 0.83
N LEU A 197 -21.00 -3.58 1.58
CA LEU A 197 -19.92 -3.86 2.53
C LEU A 197 -20.49 -4.44 3.84
N THR A 198 -21.10 -5.62 3.74
CA THR A 198 -21.81 -6.28 4.85
C THR A 198 -20.91 -6.68 6.02
N ALA A 199 -19.60 -6.85 5.80
CA ALA A 199 -18.62 -7.12 6.85
C ALA A 199 -18.11 -5.85 7.55
N LEU A 200 -18.48 -4.65 7.07
CA LEU A 200 -17.93 -3.39 7.54
C LEU A 200 -18.42 -3.07 8.96
N LYS A 201 -17.48 -3.06 9.90
CA LYS A 201 -17.73 -2.79 11.32
C LYS A 201 -17.51 -1.33 11.66
N LYS A 202 -16.64 -0.65 10.91
CA LYS A 202 -16.21 0.71 11.21
C LYS A 202 -16.05 1.56 9.96
N LEU A 203 -16.63 2.75 10.01
CA LEU A 203 -16.43 3.82 9.03
C LEU A 203 -15.95 5.06 9.76
N MET A 204 -14.76 5.54 9.40
CA MET A 204 -14.22 6.80 9.91
C MET A 204 -14.06 7.79 8.76
N ILE A 205 -14.75 8.92 8.85
CA ILE A 205 -14.62 10.03 7.91
C ILE A 205 -14.13 11.22 8.73
N VAL A 206 -12.90 11.66 8.49
CA VAL A 206 -12.23 12.70 9.30
C VAL A 206 -11.64 13.76 8.39
N GLY A 207 -12.00 15.03 8.59
CA GLY A 207 -11.47 16.11 7.77
C GLY A 207 -11.94 16.06 6.31
N CYS A 208 -13.11 15.46 6.06
CA CYS A 208 -13.78 15.43 4.76
C CYS A 208 -15.10 16.21 4.84
N PRO A 209 -15.09 17.55 4.97
CA PRO A 209 -16.24 18.32 5.48
C PRO A 209 -17.53 18.13 4.66
N ARG A 210 -17.42 18.11 3.32
CA ARG A 210 -18.58 17.90 2.43
C ARG A 210 -19.16 16.50 2.58
N LEU A 211 -18.30 15.49 2.67
CA LEU A 211 -18.72 14.11 2.82
C LEU A 211 -19.31 13.86 4.22
N SER A 212 -18.62 14.28 5.28
CA SER A 212 -19.09 14.17 6.66
C SER A 212 -20.47 14.80 6.81
N GLN A 213 -20.68 16.01 6.29
CA GLN A 213 -21.98 16.68 6.33
C GLN A 213 -23.07 15.94 5.56
N ARG A 214 -22.76 15.40 4.38
CA ARG A 214 -23.74 14.66 3.58
C ARG A 214 -24.14 13.33 4.24
N CYS A 215 -23.16 12.59 4.76
CA CYS A 215 -23.35 11.34 5.49
C CYS A 215 -24.16 11.51 6.78
N ALA A 216 -24.06 12.67 7.44
CA ALA A 216 -24.86 12.98 8.63
C ALA A 216 -26.34 13.30 8.30
N ASN A 217 -26.65 13.64 7.04
CA ASN A 217 -27.96 14.10 6.61
C ASN A 217 -28.53 13.20 5.50
N GLU A 218 -28.38 13.60 4.24
CA GLU A 218 -28.96 12.94 3.06
C GLU A 218 -28.57 11.46 2.95
N ASP A 219 -27.30 11.15 3.24
CA ASP A 219 -26.70 9.84 3.01
C ASP A 219 -26.67 8.96 4.27
N ALA A 220 -27.33 9.38 5.36
CA ALA A 220 -27.36 8.61 6.62
C ALA A 220 -27.88 7.17 6.42
N HIS A 221 -28.86 7.01 5.53
CA HIS A 221 -29.43 5.70 5.18
C HIS A 221 -28.43 4.78 4.45
N LYS A 222 -27.37 5.31 3.82
CA LYS A 222 -26.35 4.48 3.15
C LYS A 222 -25.43 3.79 4.14
N ILE A 223 -25.21 4.40 5.31
CA ILE A 223 -24.24 3.96 6.32
C ILE A 223 -24.88 3.40 7.59
N SER A 224 -26.21 3.30 7.63
CA SER A 224 -26.99 2.86 8.81
C SER A 224 -26.72 1.41 9.23
N HIS A 225 -26.25 0.56 8.31
CA HIS A 225 -25.90 -0.83 8.57
C HIS A 225 -24.54 -0.98 9.28
N ILE A 226 -23.75 0.10 9.36
CA ILE A 226 -22.39 0.09 9.90
C ILE A 226 -22.46 0.37 11.42
N PRO A 227 -21.98 -0.54 12.29
CA PRO A 227 -22.11 -0.37 13.74
C PRO A 227 -21.38 0.84 14.31
N ASN A 228 -20.17 1.14 13.82
CA ASN A 228 -19.32 2.20 14.35
C ASN A 228 -19.02 3.25 13.29
N VAL A 229 -19.79 4.33 13.26
CA VAL A 229 -19.58 5.46 12.34
C VAL A 229 -19.03 6.65 13.11
N MET A 230 -17.93 7.22 12.61
CA MET A 230 -17.36 8.48 13.10
C MET A 230 -17.28 9.47 11.96
N LEU A 231 -17.93 10.62 12.13
CA LEU A 231 -17.93 11.75 11.19
C LEU A 231 -17.30 12.97 11.90
N GLN A 232 -16.13 13.41 11.43
CA GLN A 232 -15.36 14.55 11.95
C GLN A 232 -14.86 15.46 10.83
#